data_AF-A0A3M2D6M0-F1
#
_entry.id   AF-A0A3M2D6M0-F1
#
_cell.length_a   1.000
_cell.length_b   1.000
_cell.length_c   1.000
_cell.angle_alpha   90.00
_cell.angle_beta   90.00
_cell.angle_gamma   90.00
#
_symmetry.space_group_name_H-M   'P 1'
#
loop_
_entity.id
_entity.type
_entity.pdbx_description
1 polymer ?
#
loop_
_entity_poly.entity_id
_entity_poly.type
_entity_poly.pdbx_seq_one_letter_code
_entity_poly.pdbx_strand_id
1 'polypeptide(L)'
;MNWSTLLRFRRNVEDLIREQIALLEWERSQECAKQDQLRRDMHEVALALERHLRSGVETVFAEQRYRWLDRMGSALEQGVERLHKMDQQLVELRKKLAKAYQARRVIELVIAKKEAAVLRDIAKREQRVMEEVGVRRYRARGRRHLLEPIADQE
;
A
#
# COMPACT_ATOMS: atom_id res chain seq x y z
N MET A 1 14.20 -17.34 -13.08
CA MET A 1 13.17 -16.66 -12.26
C MET A 1 12.78 -15.36 -12.95
N ASN A 2 11.48 -15.15 -13.22
CA ASN A 2 10.98 -13.97 -13.92
C ASN A 2 10.74 -12.81 -12.94
N TRP A 3 11.59 -11.78 -12.99
CA TRP A 3 11.56 -10.65 -12.06
C TRP A 3 10.30 -9.79 -12.21
N SER A 4 9.73 -9.71 -13.41
CA SER A 4 8.49 -8.94 -13.64
C SER A 4 7.29 -9.62 -12.98
N THR A 5 7.20 -10.96 -13.07
CA THR A 5 6.18 -11.75 -12.37
C THR A 5 6.28 -11.58 -10.85
N LEU A 6 7.50 -11.63 -10.32
CA LEU A 6 7.74 -11.43 -8.89
C LEU A 6 7.36 -10.01 -8.43
N LEU A 7 7.69 -8.99 -9.22
CA LEU A 7 7.33 -7.61 -8.92
C LEU A 7 5.81 -7.41 -8.92
N ARG A 8 5.10 -7.97 -9.91
CA ARG A 8 3.62 -7.95 -9.94
C ARG A 8 3.03 -8.62 -8.71
N PHE A 9 3.52 -9.80 -8.35
CA PHE A 9 3.07 -10.50 -7.15
C PHE A 9 3.24 -9.65 -5.89
N ARG A 10 4.40 -8.99 -5.71
CA ARG A 10 4.64 -8.12 -4.55
C ARG A 10 3.69 -6.93 -4.51
N ARG A 11 3.41 -6.32 -5.65
CA ARG A 11 2.43 -5.24 -5.76
C ARG A 11 1.03 -5.71 -5.37
N ASN A 12 0.60 -6.88 -5.84
CA ASN A 12 -0.69 -7.46 -5.46
C ASN A 12 -0.79 -7.71 -3.95
N VAL A 13 0.30 -8.15 -3.31
CA VAL A 13 0.34 -8.31 -1.85
C VAL A 13 0.18 -6.97 -1.13
N GLU A 14 0.83 -5.90 -1.61
CA GLU A 14 0.66 -4.55 -1.05
C GLU A 14 -0.79 -4.06 -1.19
N ASP A 15 -1.36 -4.20 -2.38
CA ASP A 15 -2.72 -3.74 -2.68
C ASP A 15 -3.75 -4.50 -1.83
N LEU A 16 -3.59 -5.82 -1.67
CA LEU A 16 -4.45 -6.61 -0.78
C LEU A 16 -4.37 -6.15 0.68
N ILE A 17 -3.17 -5.83 1.19
CA ILE A 17 -3.02 -5.34 2.58
C ILE A 17 -3.66 -3.95 2.72
N ARG A 18 -3.54 -3.08 1.71
CA ARG A 18 -4.19 -1.76 1.70
C ARG A 18 -5.71 -1.87 1.72
N GLU A 19 -6.28 -2.78 0.94
CA GLU A 19 -7.71 -3.06 0.93
C GLU A 19 -8.18 -3.56 2.30
N GLN A 20 -7.43 -4.47 2.94
CA GLN A 20 -7.74 -4.93 4.30
C GLN A 20 -7.71 -3.80 5.33
N ILE A 21 -6.74 -2.89 5.23
CA ILE A 21 -6.69 -1.69 6.09
C ILE A 21 -7.92 -0.82 5.86
N ALA A 22 -8.25 -0.52 4.60
CA ALA A 22 -9.39 0.33 4.26
C ALA A 22 -10.72 -0.24 4.74
N LEU A 23 -10.93 -1.56 4.56
CA LEU A 23 -12.12 -2.25 5.06
C LEU A 23 -12.22 -2.15 6.59
N LEU A 24 -11.12 -2.41 7.29
CA LEU A 24 -11.11 -2.36 8.75
C LEU A 24 -11.27 -0.94 9.30
N GLU A 25 -10.71 0.07 8.64
CA GLU A 25 -10.94 1.49 8.97
C GLU A 25 -12.40 1.89 8.76
N TRP A 26 -13.03 1.37 7.69
CA TRP A 26 -14.45 1.56 7.47
C TRP A 26 -15.30 0.87 8.54
N GLU A 27 -15.05 -0.39 8.86
CA GLU A 27 -15.76 -1.11 9.93
C GLU A 27 -15.63 -0.39 11.28
N ARG A 28 -14.43 0.08 11.62
CA ARG A 28 -14.16 0.89 12.80
C ARG A 28 -15.00 2.17 12.81
N SER A 29 -15.12 2.85 11.67
CA SER A 29 -15.94 4.06 11.55
C SER A 29 -17.43 3.79 11.82
N GLN A 30 -17.93 2.64 11.36
CA GLN A 30 -19.31 2.22 11.61
C GLN A 30 -19.53 1.90 13.09
N GLU A 31 -18.56 1.25 13.74
CA GLU A 31 -18.66 0.96 15.17
C GLU A 31 -18.60 2.23 16.02
N CYS A 32 -17.73 3.20 15.69
CA CYS A 32 -17.74 4.51 16.35
C CYS A 32 -19.09 5.21 16.18
N ALA A 33 -19.65 5.23 14.97
CA ALA A 33 -20.96 5.85 14.72
C ALA A 33 -22.08 5.18 15.54
N LYS A 34 -22.07 3.85 15.67
CA LYS A 34 -23.03 3.11 16.52
C LYS A 34 -22.86 3.47 17.99
N GLN A 35 -21.63 3.58 18.49
CA GLN A 35 -21.37 3.98 19.88
C GLN A 35 -21.83 5.41 20.15
N ASP A 36 -21.57 6.34 19.23
CA ASP A 36 -22.00 7.72 19.39
C ASP A 36 -23.53 7.82 19.40
N GLN A 37 -24.21 7.04 18.57
CA GLN A 37 -25.67 6.95 18.61
C GLN A 37 -26.16 6.38 19.94
N LEU A 38 -25.60 5.24 20.39
CA LEU A 38 -25.95 4.63 21.68
C LEU A 38 -25.71 5.59 22.86
N ARG A 39 -24.65 6.40 22.84
CA ARG A 39 -24.38 7.40 23.88
C ARG A 39 -25.44 8.51 23.88
N ARG A 40 -25.86 8.99 22.71
CA ARG A 40 -26.95 9.98 22.60
C ARG A 40 -28.25 9.40 23.13
N ASP A 41 -28.61 8.20 22.68
CA ASP A 41 -29.80 7.50 23.14
C ASP A 41 -29.75 7.32 24.68
N MET A 42 -28.60 6.91 25.23
CA MET A 42 -28.45 6.69 26.67
C MET A 42 -28.66 8.00 27.45
N HIS A 43 -28.13 9.10 26.91
CA HIS A 43 -28.32 10.43 27.50
C HIS A 43 -29.78 10.87 27.45
N GLU A 44 -30.47 10.68 26.33
CA GLU A 44 -31.91 10.99 26.20
C GLU A 44 -32.76 10.20 27.21
N VAL A 45 -32.43 8.91 27.39
CA VAL A 45 -33.11 8.03 28.34
C VAL A 45 -32.87 8.46 29.77
N ALA A 46 -31.63 8.81 30.12
CA ALA A 46 -31.29 9.33 31.43
C ALA A 46 -32.06 10.63 31.73
N LEU A 47 -32.09 11.57 30.78
CA LEU A 47 -32.84 12.81 30.90
C LEU A 47 -34.36 12.60 31.02
N ALA A 48 -34.91 11.62 30.30
CA ALA A 48 -36.31 11.25 30.42
C ALA A 48 -36.59 10.67 31.82
N LEU A 49 -35.75 9.76 32.29
CA LEU A 49 -35.87 9.15 33.61
C LEU A 49 -35.81 10.20 34.73
N GLU A 50 -34.86 11.14 34.68
CA GLU A 50 -34.78 12.25 35.65
C GLU A 50 -36.05 13.10 35.67
N ARG A 51 -36.59 13.46 34.49
CA ARG A 51 -37.84 14.20 34.38
C ARG A 51 -39.01 13.44 34.99
N HIS A 52 -39.10 12.14 34.71
CA HIS A 52 -40.17 11.28 35.21
C HIS A 52 -40.11 11.08 36.73
N LEU A 53 -38.91 10.90 37.29
CA LEU A 53 -38.70 10.82 38.74
C LEU A 53 -39.12 12.11 39.45
N ARG A 54 -38.81 13.28 38.87
CA ARG A 54 -39.26 14.59 39.42
C ARG A 54 -40.78 14.77 39.38
N SER A 55 -41.45 14.19 38.39
CA SER A 55 -42.92 14.24 38.28
C SER A 55 -43.67 13.18 39.11
N GLY A 56 -42.96 12.32 39.86
CA GLY A 56 -43.57 11.29 40.71
C GLY A 56 -44.17 10.09 39.95
N VAL A 57 -43.66 9.79 38.75
CA VAL A 57 -44.15 8.69 37.91
C VAL A 57 -43.74 7.32 38.47
N GLU A 58 -44.63 6.32 38.31
CA GLU A 58 -44.63 4.98 38.89
C GLU A 58 -43.32 4.18 38.78
N THR A 59 -43.02 3.40 39.82
CA THR A 59 -41.82 2.57 40.02
C THR A 59 -41.50 1.62 38.86
N VAL A 60 -42.52 1.05 38.21
CA VAL A 60 -42.36 0.09 37.11
C VAL A 60 -41.73 0.74 35.87
N PHE A 61 -42.07 2.00 35.57
CA PHE A 61 -41.47 2.74 34.47
C PHE A 61 -39.98 3.01 34.73
N ALA A 62 -39.64 3.40 35.97
CA ALA A 62 -38.26 3.65 36.35
C ALA A 62 -37.41 2.38 36.22
N GLU A 63 -37.89 1.23 36.71
CA GLU A 63 -37.18 -0.06 36.58
C GLU A 63 -36.92 -0.45 35.13
N GLN A 64 -37.90 -0.28 34.24
CA GLN A 64 -37.73 -0.59 32.81
C GLN A 64 -36.66 0.30 32.17
N ARG A 65 -36.62 1.59 32.50
CA ARG A 65 -35.61 2.53 31.99
C ARG A 65 -34.23 2.23 32.55
N TYR A 66 -34.10 1.86 33.83
CA TYR A 66 -32.85 1.40 34.41
C TYR A 66 -32.30 0.15 33.72
N ARG A 67 -33.15 -0.87 33.50
CA ARG A 67 -32.73 -2.07 32.74
C ARG A 67 -32.31 -1.74 31.32
N TRP A 68 -32.93 -0.74 30.70
CA TRP A 68 -32.53 -0.31 29.37
C TRP A 68 -31.17 0.39 29.39
N LEU A 69 -30.93 1.31 30.32
CA LEU A 69 -29.64 1.97 30.52
C LEU A 69 -28.51 0.95 30.77
N ASP A 70 -28.76 -0.06 31.60
CA ASP A 70 -27.78 -1.12 31.90
C ASP A 70 -27.38 -1.92 30.64
N ARG A 71 -28.37 -2.30 29.81
CA ARG A 71 -28.11 -2.96 28.52
C ARG A 71 -27.31 -2.08 27.56
N MET A 72 -27.61 -0.78 27.53
CA MET A 72 -26.89 0.17 26.69
C MET A 72 -25.44 0.37 27.17
N GLY A 73 -25.23 0.44 28.49
CA GLY A 73 -23.90 0.47 29.09
C GLY A 73 -23.08 -0.76 28.71
N SER A 74 -23.66 -1.96 28.89
CA SER A 74 -23.03 -3.22 28.48
C SER A 74 -22.70 -3.26 26.97
N ALA A 75 -23.60 -2.76 26.11
CA ALA A 75 -23.35 -2.69 24.68
C ALA A 75 -22.22 -1.71 24.32
N LEU A 76 -22.12 -0.59 25.03
CA LEU A 76 -21.03 0.37 24.86
C LEU A 76 -19.68 -0.23 25.28
N GLU A 77 -19.62 -0.92 26.41
CA GLU A 77 -18.40 -1.60 26.88
C GLU A 77 -17.91 -2.64 25.86
N GLN A 78 -18.81 -3.49 25.36
CA GLN A 78 -18.49 -4.45 24.31
C GLN A 78 -17.99 -3.76 23.03
N GLY A 79 -18.61 -2.64 22.64
CA GLY A 79 -18.16 -1.86 21.49
C GLY A 79 -16.75 -1.29 21.69
N VAL A 80 -16.40 -0.87 22.91
CA VAL A 80 -15.05 -0.34 23.22
C VAL A 80 -14.02 -1.45 23.06
N GLU A 81 -14.33 -2.65 23.55
CA GLU A 81 -13.44 -3.81 23.38
C GLU A 81 -13.26 -4.18 21.89
N ARG A 82 -14.34 -4.12 21.09
CA ARG A 82 -14.27 -4.34 19.63
C ARG A 82 -13.39 -3.30 18.94
N LEU A 83 -13.59 -2.01 19.24
CA LEU A 83 -12.78 -0.92 18.69
C LEU A 83 -11.30 -1.10 19.04
N HIS A 84 -11.00 -1.49 20.28
CA HIS A 84 -9.64 -1.76 20.70
C HIS A 84 -9.00 -2.92 19.91
N LYS A 85 -9.74 -4.01 19.67
CA LYS A 85 -9.28 -5.13 18.84
C LYS A 85 -9.04 -4.69 17.39
N MET A 86 -9.92 -3.88 16.82
CA MET A 86 -9.76 -3.32 15.47
C MET A 86 -8.51 -2.42 15.38
N ASP A 87 -8.27 -1.59 16.39
CA ASP A 87 -7.08 -0.72 16.45
C ASP A 87 -5.78 -1.53 16.50
N GLN A 88 -5.74 -2.60 17.30
CA GLN A 88 -4.59 -3.52 17.32
C GLN A 88 -4.36 -4.18 15.96
N GLN A 89 -5.43 -4.65 15.31
CA GLN A 89 -5.36 -5.25 13.99
C GLN A 89 -4.86 -4.26 12.92
N LEU A 90 -5.31 -2.99 12.96
CA LEU A 90 -4.83 -1.94 12.07
C LEU A 90 -3.33 -1.68 12.24
N VAL A 91 -2.83 -1.65 13.48
CA VAL A 91 -1.39 -1.51 13.75
C VAL A 91 -0.60 -2.65 13.11
N GLU A 92 -1.06 -3.90 13.27
CA GLU A 92 -0.39 -5.06 12.68
C GLU A 92 -0.45 -5.08 11.14
N LEU A 93 -1.59 -4.70 10.54
CA LEU A 93 -1.71 -4.57 9.10
C LEU A 93 -0.79 -3.48 8.54
N ARG A 94 -0.68 -2.33 9.21
CA ARG A 94 0.24 -1.25 8.83
C ARG A 94 1.70 -1.70 8.90
N LYS A 95 2.09 -2.48 9.92
CA LYS A 95 3.42 -3.10 9.98
C LYS A 95 3.65 -4.08 8.83
N LYS A 96 2.66 -4.91 8.49
CA LYS A 96 2.73 -5.83 7.34
C LYS A 96 2.88 -5.08 6.02
N LEU A 97 2.15 -3.97 5.84
CA LEU A 97 2.25 -3.12 4.67
C LEU A 97 3.65 -2.52 4.52
N ALA A 98 4.23 -2.01 5.61
CA ALA A 98 5.61 -1.49 5.61
C ALA A 98 6.63 -2.55 5.17
N LYS A 99 6.50 -3.78 5.68
CA LYS A 99 7.34 -4.92 5.26
C LYS A 99 7.13 -5.29 3.79
N ALA A 100 5.90 -5.24 3.29
CA ALA A 100 5.58 -5.51 1.89
C ALA A 100 6.28 -4.49 0.96
N TYR A 101 6.20 -3.20 1.28
CA TYR A 101 6.92 -2.15 0.55
C TYR A 101 8.43 -2.37 0.52
N GLN A 102 9.03 -2.71 1.67
CA GLN A 102 10.46 -3.00 1.74
C GLN A 102 10.82 -4.18 0.83
N ALA A 103 10.04 -5.26 0.86
CA ALA A 103 10.27 -6.43 0.02
C ALA A 103 10.16 -6.11 -1.48
N ARG A 104 9.17 -5.32 -1.89
CA ARG A 104 9.05 -4.84 -3.27
C ARG A 104 10.22 -3.97 -3.66
N ARG A 105 10.63 -3.02 -2.80
CA ARG A 105 11.74 -2.11 -3.08
C ARG A 105 13.05 -2.85 -3.33
N VAL A 106 13.32 -3.91 -2.56
CA VAL A 106 14.49 -4.76 -2.78
C VAL A 106 14.47 -5.37 -4.18
N ILE A 107 13.32 -5.87 -4.64
CA ILE A 107 13.17 -6.46 -5.97
C ILE A 107 13.35 -5.40 -7.08
N GLU A 108 12.76 -4.22 -6.91
CA GLU A 108 12.96 -3.10 -7.84
C GLU A 108 14.45 -2.73 -7.99
N LEU A 109 15.19 -2.66 -6.87
CA LEU A 109 16.62 -2.37 -6.90
C LEU A 109 17.42 -3.47 -7.62
N VAL A 110 17.05 -4.74 -7.44
CA VAL A 110 17.70 -5.86 -8.15
C VAL A 110 17.43 -5.78 -9.65
N ILE A 111 16.19 -5.46 -10.05
CA ILE A 111 15.81 -5.28 -11.46
C ILE A 111 16.64 -4.13 -12.07
N ALA A 112 16.65 -2.96 -11.42
CA ALA A 112 17.39 -1.79 -11.90
C ALA A 112 18.90 -2.08 -12.06
N LYS A 113 19.52 -2.82 -11.13
CA LYS A 113 20.93 -3.23 -11.25
C LYS A 113 21.16 -4.14 -12.45
N LYS A 114 20.25 -5.06 -12.74
CA LYS A 114 20.34 -5.96 -13.90
C LYS A 114 20.16 -5.21 -15.21
N GLU A 115 19.18 -4.33 -15.29
CA GLU A 115 18.96 -3.48 -16.46
C GLU A 115 20.18 -2.61 -16.75
N ALA A 116 20.76 -1.99 -15.72
CA ALA A 116 21.99 -1.20 -15.86
C ALA A 116 23.22 -2.04 -16.28
N ALA A 117 23.27 -3.33 -15.95
CA ALA A 117 24.32 -4.23 -16.42
C ALA A 117 24.13 -4.57 -17.91
N VAL A 118 22.90 -4.90 -18.31
CA VAL A 118 22.54 -5.19 -19.71
C VAL A 118 22.84 -3.98 -20.61
N LEU A 119 22.45 -2.77 -20.20
CA LEU A 119 22.74 -1.55 -20.95
C LEU A 119 24.25 -1.31 -21.13
N ARG A 120 25.05 -1.55 -20.09
CA ARG A 120 26.52 -1.46 -20.17
C ARG A 120 27.11 -2.49 -21.13
N ASP A 121 26.57 -3.69 -21.17
CA ASP A 121 27.03 -4.74 -22.09
C ASP A 121 26.64 -4.43 -23.55
N ILE A 122 25.45 -3.89 -23.78
CA ILE A 122 25.01 -3.42 -25.09
C ILE A 122 25.92 -2.29 -25.57
N ALA A 123 26.16 -1.27 -24.75
CA ALA A 123 27.03 -0.15 -25.10
C ALA A 123 28.46 -0.61 -25.46
N LYS A 124 29.02 -1.57 -24.71
CA LYS A 124 30.33 -2.18 -25.04
C LYS A 124 30.32 -2.90 -26.37
N ARG A 125 29.24 -3.62 -26.68
CA ARG A 125 29.10 -4.35 -27.97
C ARG A 125 28.97 -3.36 -29.13
N GLU A 126 28.15 -2.33 -28.99
CA GLU A 126 28.00 -1.26 -29.99
C GLU A 126 29.32 -0.56 -30.25
N GLN A 127 30.07 -0.22 -29.19
CA GLN A 127 31.39 0.39 -29.32
C GLN A 127 32.36 -0.49 -30.12
N ARG A 128 32.43 -1.79 -29.81
CA ARG A 128 33.28 -2.74 -30.57
C ARG A 128 32.89 -2.80 -32.04
N VAL A 129 31.59 -2.85 -32.33
CA VAL A 129 31.10 -2.86 -33.72
C VAL A 129 31.49 -1.56 -34.44
N MET A 130 31.37 -0.41 -33.79
CA MET A 130 31.75 0.88 -34.37
C MET A 130 33.26 0.97 -34.63
N GLU A 131 34.09 0.46 -33.72
CA GLU A 131 35.54 0.35 -33.91
C GLU A 131 35.89 -0.57 -35.08
N GLU A 132 35.27 -1.75 -35.18
CA GLU A 132 35.48 -2.67 -36.30
C GLU A 132 35.07 -2.07 -37.65
N VAL A 133 33.91 -1.39 -37.71
CA VAL A 133 33.44 -0.69 -38.91
C VAL A 133 34.42 0.43 -39.27
N GLY A 134 34.92 1.17 -38.28
CA GLY A 134 35.96 2.19 -38.46
C GLY A 134 37.23 1.62 -39.07
N VAL A 135 37.75 0.52 -38.52
CA VAL A 135 38.94 -0.18 -39.04
C VAL A 135 38.72 -0.68 -40.47
N ARG A 136 37.55 -1.27 -40.77
CA ARG A 136 37.22 -1.73 -42.13
C ARG A 136 37.16 -0.57 -43.11
N ARG A 137 36.55 0.57 -42.74
CA ARG A 137 36.53 1.79 -43.57
C ARG A 137 37.93 2.35 -43.80
N TYR A 138 38.76 2.42 -42.76
CA TYR A 138 40.14 2.87 -42.88
C TYR A 138 40.96 1.96 -43.82
N ARG A 139 40.88 0.64 -43.64
CA ARG A 139 41.55 -0.34 -44.52
C ARG A 139 41.05 -0.26 -45.96
N ALA A 140 39.76 -0.05 -46.18
CA ALA A 140 39.20 0.12 -47.51
C ALA A 140 39.68 1.41 -48.19
N ARG A 141 39.87 2.50 -47.43
CA ARG A 141 40.41 3.77 -47.94
C ARG A 141 41.91 3.68 -48.23
N GLY A 142 42.69 3.07 -47.33
CA GLY A 142 44.13 2.83 -47.56
C GLY A 142 44.43 1.94 -48.76
N ARG A 143 43.55 0.96 -49.08
CA ARG A 143 43.67 0.18 -50.33
C ARG A 143 43.34 0.96 -51.59
N ARG A 144 42.47 1.97 -51.53
CA ARG A 144 42.22 2.86 -52.69
C ARG A 144 43.43 3.73 -53.00
N HIS A 145 44.12 4.23 -51.98
CA HIS A 145 45.35 5.01 -52.15
C HIS A 145 46.55 4.18 -52.65
N LEU A 146 46.49 2.84 -52.56
CA LEU A 146 47.49 1.94 -53.15
C LEU A 146 47.12 1.47 -54.57
N LEU A 147 45.94 1.84 -55.07
CA LEU A 147 45.43 1.49 -56.40
C LEU A 147 45.23 2.72 -57.29
N GLU A 148 45.63 3.91 -56.84
CA GLU A 148 45.86 5.01 -57.78
C GLU A 148 47.16 4.69 -58.53
N PRO A 149 47.10 4.45 -59.85
CA PRO A 149 48.31 4.31 -60.62
C PRO A 149 49.09 5.62 -60.48
N ILE A 150 50.39 5.50 -60.25
CA ILE A 150 51.34 6.57 -60.49
C ILE A 150 51.27 6.83 -62.00
N ALA A 151 50.29 7.63 -62.40
CA ALA A 151 50.22 8.21 -63.72
C ALA A 151 51.22 9.37 -63.71
N ASP A 152 52.30 9.14 -64.46
CA ASP A 152 53.09 10.13 -65.17
C ASP A 152 53.63 11.31 -64.35
N GLN A 153 54.91 11.18 -63.97
CA GLN A 153 55.82 12.32 -63.96
C GLN A 153 57.09 11.92 -64.72
N GLU A 154 57.13 12.39 -65.97
CA GLU A 154 58.25 12.75 -66.86
C GLU A 154 59.57 11.98 -66.78
#